data_AF-A0A3D2V4I0-F1
#
_entry.id   AF-A0A3D2V4I0-F1
#
_cell.length_a   1.000
_cell.length_b   1.000
_cell.length_c   1.000
_cell.angle_alpha   90.00
_cell.angle_beta   90.00
_cell.angle_gamma   90.00
#
_symmetry.space_group_name_H-M   'P 1'
#
loop_
_entity.id
_entity.type
_entity.pdbx_description
1 polymer ?
#
loop_
_entity_poly.entity_id
_entity_poly.type
_entity_poly.pdbx_seq_one_letter_code
_entity_poly.pdbx_strand_id
1 'polypeptide(L)' 'LGQLLGLFVTRPQQASSADDALLDSIMQLVIRLRTRSRENKDYETADFLRDQLTEIGITIEDGKEGSNWRIE' A
#
# COMPACT_ATOMS: atom_id res chain seq x y z
N LEU A 1 34.70 3.54 -28.35
CA LEU A 1 34.63 2.27 -27.59
C LEU A 1 34.01 2.58 -26.24
N GLY A 2 32.68 2.56 -26.18
CA GLY A 2 31.91 2.99 -25.03
C GLY A 2 31.75 1.89 -23.99
N GLN A 3 32.29 2.11 -22.79
CA GLN A 3 31.65 1.65 -21.56
C GLN A 3 30.25 2.31 -21.57
N LEU A 4 29.14 1.68 -21.95
CA LEU A 4 28.54 0.51 -21.30
C LEU A 4 28.62 0.62 -19.77
N LEU A 5 28.47 1.85 -19.24
CA LEU A 5 28.07 2.07 -17.85
C LEU A 5 26.68 1.44 -17.69
N GLY A 6 26.67 0.18 -17.26
CA GLY A 6 25.52 -0.58 -16.75
C GLY A 6 24.96 0.04 -15.46
N LEU A 7 24.64 1.33 -15.52
CA LEU A 7 23.96 2.11 -14.49
C LEU A 7 22.49 2.31 -14.84
N PHE A 8 21.90 1.46 -15.68
CA PHE A 8 20.47 1.23 -15.58
C PHE A 8 20.23 0.39 -14.35
N VAL A 9 20.20 1.09 -13.21
CA VAL A 9 19.12 1.01 -12.22
C VAL A 9 18.37 -0.32 -12.27
N THR A 10 19.03 -1.41 -11.90
CA THR A 10 18.32 -2.44 -11.16
C THR A 10 18.19 -1.82 -9.77
N ARG A 11 17.10 -1.07 -9.56
CA ARG A 11 16.53 -0.97 -8.22
C ARG A 11 16.52 -2.41 -7.73
N PRO A 12 17.16 -2.74 -6.60
CA PRO A 12 16.96 -4.07 -6.05
C PRO A 12 15.45 -4.21 -5.90
N GLN A 13 14.87 -5.07 -6.72
CA GLN A 13 13.49 -5.50 -6.58
C GLN A 13 13.44 -6.00 -5.15
N GLN A 14 12.76 -5.24 -4.28
CA GLN A 14 12.65 -5.55 -2.86
C GLN A 14 12.31 -7.03 -2.78
N ALA A 15 13.24 -7.82 -2.26
CA ALA A 15 13.02 -9.22 -2.04
C ALA A 15 11.85 -9.28 -1.07
N SER A 16 10.67 -9.66 -1.58
CA SER A 16 9.42 -9.69 -0.82
C SER A 16 9.66 -10.57 0.39
N SER A 17 9.84 -9.94 1.54
CA SER A 17 10.10 -10.59 2.81
C SER A 17 8.80 -11.31 3.22
N ALA A 18 8.88 -12.40 3.99
CA ALA A 18 7.65 -13.01 4.53
C ALA A 18 6.78 -11.98 5.30
N ASP A 19 7.44 -10.97 5.88
CA ASP A 19 6.82 -9.82 6.53
C ASP A 19 6.01 -8.93 5.56
N ASP A 20 6.45 -8.78 4.30
CA ASP A 20 5.74 -8.00 3.28
C ASP A 20 4.42 -8.66 2.87
N ALA A 21 4.39 -10.00 2.78
CA ALA A 21 3.17 -10.75 2.47
C ALA A 21 2.15 -10.68 3.61
N LEU A 22 2.63 -10.64 4.86
CA LEU A 22 1.80 -10.45 6.05
C LEU A 22 1.24 -9.02 6.07
N LEU A 23 2.08 -8.02 5.79
CA LEU A 23 1.66 -6.62 5.67
C LEU A 23 0.63 -6.45 4.56
N ASP A 24 0.84 -7.06 3.38
CA ASP A 24 -0.12 -6.99 2.28
C ASP A 24 -1.47 -7.61 2.66
N SER A 25 -1.47 -8.75 3.35
CA SER A 25 -2.69 -9.39 3.84
C SER A 25 -3.46 -8.51 4.84
N ILE A 26 -2.74 -7.84 5.75
CA ILE A 26 -3.33 -6.90 6.71
C ILE A 26 -3.90 -5.68 5.96
N MET A 27 -3.14 -5.12 5.02
CA MET A 27 -3.58 -3.96 4.25
C MET A 27 -4.82 -4.27 3.41
N GLN A 28 -4.87 -5.42 2.74
CA GLN A 28 -6.06 -5.87 2.05
C GLN A 28 -7.27 -6.01 2.98
N LEU A 29 -7.07 -6.47 4.23
CA LEU A 29 -8.15 -6.53 5.22
C LEU A 29 -8.65 -5.13 5.60
N VAL A 30 -7.75 -4.18 5.81
CA VAL A 30 -8.10 -2.79 6.14
C VAL A 30 -8.83 -2.11 4.97
N ILE A 31 -8.36 -2.31 3.74
CA ILE A 31 -9.03 -1.82 2.53
C ILE A 31 -10.45 -2.38 2.43
N ARG A 32 -10.62 -3.70 2.61
CA ARG A 32 -11.94 -4.33 2.61
C ARG A 32 -12.84 -3.77 3.72
N LEU A 33 -12.28 -3.54 4.91
CA LEU A 33 -13.02 -2.96 6.03
C LEU A 33 -13.51 -1.55 5.68
N ARG A 34 -12.64 -0.71 5.10
CA ARG A 34 -13.01 0.64 4.62
C ARG A 34 -14.11 0.58 3.57
N THR A 35 -14.03 -0.32 2.60
CA THR A 35 -15.09 -0.51 1.59
C THR A 35 -16.41 -0.88 2.24
N ARG A 36 -16.38 -1.83 3.19
CA ARG A 36 -17.58 -2.25 3.93
C ARG A 36 -18.15 -1.14 4.81
N SER A 37 -17.29 -0.33 5.44
CA SER A 37 -17.73 0.85 6.21
C SER A 37 -18.44 1.85 5.29
N ARG A 38 -17.92 2.10 4.07
CA ARG A 38 -18.60 2.95 3.08
C ARG A 38 -19.94 2.37 2.62
N GLU A 39 -20.03 1.07 2.40
CA GLU A 39 -21.30 0.38 2.07
C GLU A 39 -22.33 0.52 3.20
N ASN A 40 -21.87 0.43 4.45
CA ASN A 40 -22.67 0.64 5.64
C ASN A 40 -22.95 2.13 5.95
N LYS A 41 -22.47 3.06 5.10
CA LYS A 41 -22.53 4.53 5.29
C LYS A 41 -21.83 5.03 6.56
N ASP A 42 -20.90 4.25 7.06
CA ASP A 42 -20.04 4.58 8.18
C ASP A 42 -18.78 5.30 7.66
N TYR A 43 -18.97 6.57 7.32
CA TYR A 43 -17.90 7.41 6.78
C TYR A 43 -16.87 7.80 7.86
N GLU A 44 -17.31 7.89 9.12
CA GLU A 44 -16.45 8.20 10.26
C GLU A 44 -15.38 7.12 10.45
N THR A 45 -15.78 5.84 10.45
CA THR A 45 -14.83 4.73 10.54
C THR A 45 -13.91 4.66 9.32
N ALA A 46 -14.42 4.97 8.13
CA ALA A 46 -13.60 4.98 6.91
C ALA A 46 -12.52 6.06 6.93
N ASP A 47 -12.83 7.26 7.44
CA ASP A 47 -11.88 8.36 7.59
C ASP A 47 -10.89 8.09 8.73
N PHE A 48 -11.35 7.56 9.87
CA PHE A 48 -10.48 7.15 10.98
C PHE A 48 -9.42 6.13 10.53
N LEU A 49 -9.80 5.13 9.74
CA LEU A 49 -8.85 4.15 9.20
C LEU A 49 -7.82 4.80 8.28
N ARG A 50 -8.22 5.77 7.44
CA ARG A 50 -7.29 6.50 6.57
C ARG A 50 -6.28 7.29 7.39
N ASP A 51 -6.75 8.00 8.41
CA ASP A 51 -5.90 8.89 9.21
C ASP A 51 -4.92 8.07 10.06
N GLN A 52 -5.37 6.97 10.68
CA GLN A 52 -4.51 6.03 11.41
C GLN A 52 -3.41 5.42 10.53
N LEU A 53 -3.74 5.04 9.28
CA LEU A 53 -2.74 4.51 8.37
C LEU A 53 -1.72 5.59 7.97
N THR A 54 -2.20 6.80 7.73
CA THR A 54 -1.34 7.95 7.42
C THR A 54 -0.42 8.28 8.59
N GLU A 55 -0.89 8.18 9.83
CA GLU A 55 -0.10 8.39 11.06
C GLU A 55 1.05 7.37 11.20
N ILE A 56 0.83 6.14 10.76
CA ILE A 56 1.85 5.07 10.76
C ILE A 56 2.79 5.19 9.54
N GLY A 57 2.60 6.20 8.67
CA GLY A 57 3.41 6.42 7.46
C GLY A 57 3.00 5.55 6.27
N ILE A 58 1.78 4.98 6.31
CA ILE A 58 1.24 4.13 5.25
C ILE A 58 0.19 4.92 4.46
N THR A 59 0.49 5.22 3.20
CA THR A 59 -0.47 5.86 2.29
C THR A 59 -1.16 4.82 1.42
N ILE A 60 -2.49 4.80 1.42
CA ILE A 60 -3.30 4.00 0.50
C ILE A 60 -3.65 4.82 -0.73
N GLU A 61 -3.29 4.31 -1.91
CA GLU A 61 -3.73 4.79 -3.22
C GLU A 61 -4.81 3.85 -3.78
N ASP A 62 -6.05 4.32 -3.83
CA ASP A 62 -7.12 3.57 -4.49
C ASP A 62 -6.98 3.69 -6.02
N GLY A 63 -6.56 2.60 -6.67
CA GLY A 63 -6.47 2.50 -8.13
C GLY A 63 -7.68 1.80 -8.76
N LYS A 64 -7.82 1.90 -10.09
CA LYS A 64 -8.84 1.19 -10.87
C LYS A 64 -8.69 -0.34 -10.87
N GLU A 65 -7.47 -0.84 -10.69
CA GLU A 65 -7.16 -2.29 -10.69
C GLU A 65 -7.02 -2.87 -9.28
N GLY A 66 -7.13 -2.04 -8.24
CA GLY A 66 -6.97 -2.42 -6.84
C GLY A 66 -6.43 -1.27 -6.00
N SER A 67 -6.60 -1.34 -4.69
CA SER A 67 -5.98 -0.41 -3.76
C SER A 67 -4.53 -0.82 -3.55
N ASN A 68 -3.61 0.06 -3.91
CA ASN A 68 -2.18 -0.11 -3.72
C ASN A 68 -1.76 0.72 -2.49
N TRP A 69 -0.71 0.31 -1.79
CA TRP A 69 -0.26 1.03 -0.61
C TRP A 69 1.25 1.23 -0.65
N ARG A 70 1.71 2.34 -0.07
CA ARG A 70 3.12 2.72 0.00
C ARG A 70 3.46 3.12 1.42
N ILE A 71 4.60 2.65 1.89
CA ILE A 71 5.26 3.17 3.10
C ILE A 71 6.11 4.36 2.67
N GLU A 72 5.91 5.51 3.30
CA GLU A 72 6.84 6.66 3.19
C GLU A 72 8.00 6.56 4.19
#